data_AF-A0A9C7RIK6-F1
#
_entry.id   AF-A0A9C7RIK6-F1
#
_cell.length_a   1.000
_cell.length_b   1.000
_cell.length_c   1.000
_cell.angle_alpha   90.00
_cell.angle_beta   90.00
_cell.angle_gamma   90.00
#
_symmetry.space_group_name_H-M   'P 1'
#
loop_
_entity.id
_entity.type
_entity.pdbx_description
1 polymer ?
#
loop_
_entity_poly.entity_id
_entity_poly.type
_entity_poly.pdbx_seq_one_letter_code
_entity_poly.pdbx_strand_id
1 'polypeptide(L)'
;MSMLLCFYFTFGYKYCFFLKIQKLHGMIILSFVRKHYGLNMQMISQFRKGGNNFLSRKKGDLMNNPKSTLILRNGSIYTVHQDQPWAEAIVIRDGLIEYVGPDEGADPYINPDTQIIDLERKMVLPGFVDAHAHPSQGMDLVGNISLYAEASLDDYVQVISDFVKNHPERDFYRGSGWADTFFSNRGPGKEALDNILPDRPIALVSYDGHSMWVNSVTLKMANIIKDTLDPDGGRIERNPETGEPTGTLRETAFKLVEDVIPDYSLEERKNALVEYQKMAAKAGVTLVHDAMLDAESTAAFNELAREGNLKIRFRGSITLEADKELKAQVDYVLSEKGKNTHPYFQTLSGKIFVDGVIEGGTAYLLEPYAHQPDFRGEPIWDPKLLNEVCALLDKEKIQIHLHVIGDAAARITLDAIEHARNKNGKWDSRHSITHMHLVDQADIPRFKNLDIVGLPQPFWFKVDDYYDELALPYLGQERADRQYPMQSLIDSGVVMASSSDFPVTIPFDPLIAIQTGMTRNSIQETENRVLWPEERSSLEDLIRSFTYNGAYANFLEDEVGSLEVDKKADLIVLDQNLFDIPVDKIAKVKVLLTMVEGNIVYQGSEFPREFQ
;
A
#
# COMPACT_ATOMS: atom_id res chain seq x y z
N MET A 1 35.45 -40.75 -19.98
CA MET A 1 34.44 -41.09 -18.95
C MET A 1 33.14 -40.43 -19.37
N SER A 2 32.14 -41.22 -19.72
CA SER A 2 30.87 -40.75 -20.28
C SER A 2 29.90 -40.52 -19.13
N MET A 3 29.38 -39.30 -18.97
CA MET A 3 28.38 -38.98 -17.95
C MET A 3 27.02 -38.88 -18.64
N LEU A 4 26.08 -39.71 -18.21
CA LEU A 4 24.69 -39.74 -18.68
C LEU A 4 23.89 -38.82 -17.75
N LEU A 5 23.34 -37.70 -18.24
CA LEU A 5 22.32 -36.95 -17.51
C LEU A 5 20.96 -37.16 -18.20
N CYS A 6 20.05 -37.83 -17.51
CA CYS A 6 18.63 -37.90 -17.85
C CYS A 6 17.86 -36.99 -16.90
N PHE A 7 17.10 -36.03 -17.42
CA PHE A 7 16.07 -35.32 -16.65
C PHE A 7 14.69 -35.92 -16.96
N TYR A 8 13.91 -36.17 -15.92
CA TYR A 8 12.51 -36.58 -16.01
C TYR A 8 11.61 -35.33 -15.98
N PHE A 9 10.75 -35.18 -16.99
CA PHE A 9 9.53 -34.39 -16.88
C PHE A 9 8.36 -35.19 -17.45
N THR A 10 7.26 -35.19 -16.70
CA THR A 10 5.98 -35.82 -17.05
C THR A 10 5.32 -35.08 -18.20
N PHE A 11 5.39 -35.65 -19.41
CA PHE A 11 4.29 -35.85 -20.37
C PHE A 11 4.93 -36.50 -21.61
N GLY A 12 4.60 -37.78 -21.83
CA GLY A 12 5.44 -38.70 -22.59
C GLY A 12 5.57 -38.39 -24.08
N TYR A 13 6.80 -38.10 -24.52
CA TYR A 13 7.41 -38.53 -25.79
C TYR A 13 8.95 -38.55 -25.61
N LYS A 14 9.63 -39.59 -26.10
CA LYS A 14 11.09 -39.82 -25.92
C LYS A 14 11.91 -39.18 -27.04
N TYR A 15 12.91 -38.37 -26.70
CA TYR A 15 14.02 -38.03 -27.61
C TYR A 15 15.37 -38.14 -26.87
N CYS A 16 16.34 -38.83 -27.48
CA CYS A 16 17.73 -38.90 -27.02
C CYS A 16 18.64 -38.19 -28.03
N PHE A 17 19.54 -37.33 -27.57
CA PHE A 17 20.64 -36.80 -28.39
C PHE A 17 21.99 -37.31 -27.88
N PHE A 18 22.87 -37.70 -28.82
CA PHE A 18 24.26 -38.07 -28.54
C PHE A 18 25.18 -36.87 -28.77
N LEU A 19 25.95 -36.46 -27.75
CA LEU A 19 27.08 -35.55 -27.91
C LEU A 19 28.38 -36.35 -27.82
N LYS A 20 29.26 -36.19 -28.82
CA LYS A 20 30.64 -36.72 -28.81
C LYS A 20 31.60 -35.53 -28.72
N ILE A 21 32.30 -35.39 -27.60
CA ILE A 21 33.32 -34.35 -27.40
C ILE A 21 34.69 -34.99 -27.61
N GLN A 22 35.50 -34.48 -28.56
CA GLN A 22 36.93 -34.78 -28.65
C GLN A 22 37.72 -33.47 -28.52
N LYS A 23 38.73 -33.46 -27.64
CA LYS A 23 39.70 -32.37 -27.49
C LYS A 23 40.88 -32.59 -28.45
N LEU A 24 41.13 -31.64 -29.35
CA LEU A 24 42.45 -31.44 -29.95
C LEU A 24 42.76 -29.93 -29.94
N HIS A 25 43.90 -29.56 -29.36
CA HIS A 25 44.57 -28.25 -29.48
C HIS A 25 43.68 -26.99 -29.40
N GLY A 26 43.04 -26.78 -28.24
CA GLY A 26 42.67 -25.42 -27.81
C GLY A 26 41.44 -24.76 -28.45
N MET A 27 40.62 -25.46 -29.25
CA MET A 27 39.33 -24.95 -29.74
C MET A 27 38.20 -25.99 -29.59
N ILE A 28 37.00 -25.54 -29.17
CA ILE A 28 35.77 -26.35 -29.13
C ILE A 28 34.99 -26.08 -30.43
N ILE A 29 34.73 -27.12 -31.23
CA ILE A 29 33.86 -27.06 -32.41
C ILE A 29 32.66 -27.97 -32.16
N LEU A 30 31.44 -27.42 -32.27
CA LEU A 30 30.17 -28.14 -32.22
C LEU A 30 29.62 -28.29 -33.64
N SER A 31 29.32 -29.51 -34.09
CA SER A 31 28.61 -29.75 -35.36
C SER A 31 27.38 -30.63 -35.15
N PHE A 32 26.24 -30.17 -35.68
CA PHE A 32 24.97 -30.92 -35.72
C PHE A 32 24.78 -31.53 -37.11
N VAL A 33 24.49 -32.83 -37.18
CA VAL A 33 24.08 -33.51 -38.43
C VAL A 33 22.55 -33.69 -38.40
N ARG A 34 21.84 -33.09 -39.36
CA ARG A 34 20.39 -33.21 -39.55
C ARG A 34 20.10 -34.14 -40.73
N LYS A 35 19.16 -35.09 -40.61
CA LYS A 35 18.60 -35.85 -41.75
C LYS A 35 17.07 -35.80 -41.67
N HIS A 36 16.43 -35.38 -42.76
CA HIS A 36 14.99 -35.21 -42.94
C HIS A 36 14.31 -36.46 -43.54
N TYR A 37 13.09 -36.77 -43.06
CA TYR A 37 11.92 -37.37 -43.77
C TYR A 37 10.69 -37.01 -42.90
N GLY A 38 9.48 -36.64 -43.33
CA GLY A 38 8.85 -36.27 -44.61
C GLY A 38 7.41 -35.83 -44.26
N LEU A 39 6.95 -34.73 -44.88
CA LEU A 39 5.57 -34.23 -45.13
C LEU A 39 4.43 -34.43 -44.09
N ASN A 40 3.81 -33.32 -43.66
CA ASN A 40 2.53 -32.89 -44.27
C ASN A 40 2.27 -31.38 -44.05
N MET A 41 1.76 -30.71 -45.09
CA MET A 41 1.49 -29.27 -45.13
C MET A 41 0.14 -28.94 -44.49
N GLN A 42 0.13 -28.08 -43.46
CA GLN A 42 -0.82 -26.98 -43.29
C GLN A 42 -0.43 -26.22 -42.01
N MET A 43 0.02 -24.98 -42.18
CA MET A 43 0.34 -23.93 -41.18
C MET A 43 1.76 -23.37 -41.39
N ILE A 44 1.95 -22.65 -42.51
CA ILE A 44 3.07 -21.71 -42.65
C ILE A 44 2.52 -20.42 -43.23
N SER A 45 1.97 -19.58 -42.35
CA SER A 45 1.93 -18.13 -42.55
C SER A 45 1.91 -17.45 -41.19
N GLN A 46 3.04 -17.46 -40.47
CA GLN A 46 3.40 -16.40 -39.50
C GLN A 46 4.78 -16.54 -38.83
N PHE A 47 5.61 -17.54 -39.18
CA PHE A 47 7.00 -17.59 -38.71
C PHE A 47 8.00 -17.19 -39.80
N ARG A 48 7.94 -15.92 -40.22
CA ARG A 48 9.01 -15.32 -41.03
C ARG A 48 9.17 -13.82 -40.77
N LYS A 49 9.39 -13.46 -39.50
CA LYS A 49 10.01 -12.20 -39.05
C LYS A 49 10.57 -12.44 -37.64
N GLY A 50 11.66 -13.19 -37.56
CA GLY A 50 12.35 -13.51 -36.30
C GLY A 50 13.79 -13.89 -36.63
N GLY A 51 14.59 -12.88 -36.95
CA GLY A 51 15.95 -13.06 -37.42
C GLY A 51 16.63 -11.72 -37.62
N ASN A 52 16.89 -11.06 -36.48
CA ASN A 52 17.85 -9.99 -36.22
C ASN A 52 17.30 -9.15 -35.06
N ASN A 53 17.59 -9.57 -33.83
CA ASN A 53 17.62 -8.74 -32.63
C ASN A 53 18.31 -9.55 -31.53
N PHE A 54 19.59 -9.85 -31.77
CA PHE A 54 20.54 -10.13 -30.70
C PHE A 54 21.51 -8.96 -30.74
N LEU A 55 21.64 -8.26 -29.61
CA LEU A 55 22.37 -6.99 -29.39
C LEU A 55 21.57 -5.69 -29.64
N SER A 56 20.46 -5.54 -28.92
CA SER A 56 20.18 -4.25 -28.29
C SER A 56 19.64 -4.51 -26.88
N ARG A 57 20.55 -4.65 -25.90
CA ARG A 57 20.13 -4.47 -24.50
C ARG A 57 19.63 -3.03 -24.38
N LYS A 58 18.38 -2.84 -23.96
CA LYS A 58 17.90 -1.50 -23.60
C LYS A 58 18.76 -1.03 -22.41
N LYS A 59 19.22 0.23 -22.44
CA LYS A 59 20.03 0.85 -21.36
C LYS A 59 19.44 0.65 -19.95
N GLY A 60 18.12 0.45 -19.83
CA GLY A 60 17.45 0.16 -18.56
C GLY A 60 17.77 -1.21 -17.92
N ASP A 61 18.17 -2.22 -18.70
CA ASP A 61 18.54 -3.54 -18.14
C ASP A 61 19.91 -3.56 -17.45
N LEU A 62 20.74 -2.53 -17.65
CA LEU A 62 22.02 -2.38 -16.94
C LEU A 62 21.84 -1.85 -15.52
N MET A 63 20.72 -1.17 -15.23
CA MET A 63 20.42 -0.63 -13.89
C MET A 63 20.01 -1.71 -12.89
N ASN A 64 19.58 -2.89 -13.36
CA ASN A 64 19.09 -4.01 -12.54
C ASN A 64 19.96 -5.26 -12.66
N ASN A 65 21.29 -5.10 -12.79
CA ASN A 65 22.20 -6.23 -12.68
C ASN A 65 22.70 -6.35 -11.23
N PRO A 66 22.15 -7.25 -10.40
CA PRO A 66 22.48 -7.35 -8.97
C PRO A 66 23.98 -7.59 -8.71
N LYS A 67 24.73 -8.07 -9.71
CA LYS A 67 26.16 -8.38 -9.60
C LYS A 67 27.13 -7.21 -9.81
N SER A 68 26.66 -6.02 -10.21
CA SER A 68 27.55 -4.84 -10.36
C SER A 68 27.51 -3.98 -9.10
N THR A 69 28.68 -3.56 -8.63
CA THR A 69 28.81 -2.58 -7.54
C THR A 69 28.24 -1.24 -7.97
N LEU A 70 27.36 -0.66 -7.17
CA LEU A 70 26.81 0.68 -7.34
C LEU A 70 27.31 1.58 -6.20
N ILE A 71 27.84 2.76 -6.53
CA ILE A 71 28.27 3.76 -5.56
C ILE A 71 27.37 4.99 -5.71
N LEU A 72 26.71 5.37 -4.62
CA LEU A 72 26.06 6.67 -4.47
C LEU A 72 27.01 7.54 -3.67
N ARG A 73 27.48 8.66 -4.22
CA ARG A 73 28.52 9.50 -3.58
C ARG A 73 28.15 10.98 -3.60
N ASN A 74 28.86 11.79 -2.83
CA ASN A 74 28.65 13.23 -2.67
C ASN A 74 27.20 13.55 -2.25
N GLY A 75 26.61 12.75 -1.35
CA GLY A 75 25.25 12.92 -0.85
C GLY A 75 25.17 13.53 0.55
N SER A 76 23.96 13.92 0.95
CA SER A 76 23.61 14.22 2.35
C SER A 76 22.83 13.03 2.91
N ILE A 77 23.53 12.01 3.40
CA ILE A 77 22.94 10.71 3.72
C ILE A 77 22.58 10.65 5.20
N TYR A 78 21.29 10.70 5.52
CA TYR A 78 20.82 10.50 6.90
C TYR A 78 20.47 9.02 7.09
N THR A 79 21.26 8.30 7.88
CA THR A 79 21.23 6.83 7.93
C THR A 79 20.15 6.27 8.82
N VAL A 80 19.58 7.09 9.73
CA VAL A 80 18.70 6.66 10.85
C VAL A 80 19.40 5.68 11.82
N HIS A 81 20.71 5.49 11.70
CA HIS A 81 21.52 4.75 12.65
C HIS A 81 22.00 5.68 13.77
N GLN A 82 21.73 5.31 15.03
CA GLN A 82 21.96 6.18 16.18
C GLN A 82 23.44 6.58 16.35
N ASP A 83 24.37 5.65 16.08
CA ASP A 83 25.81 5.89 16.28
C ASP A 83 26.50 6.54 15.08
N GLN A 84 25.85 6.55 13.91
CA GLN A 84 26.39 7.13 12.68
C GLN A 84 25.27 7.79 11.86
N PRO A 85 24.67 8.89 12.34
CA PRO A 85 23.47 9.48 11.72
C PRO A 85 23.71 10.06 10.33
N TRP A 86 24.95 10.44 10.00
CA TRP A 86 25.30 11.08 8.73
C TRP A 86 26.42 10.35 7.99
N ALA A 87 26.32 10.35 6.67
CA ALA A 87 27.32 9.86 5.72
C ALA A 87 27.28 10.69 4.43
N GLU A 88 28.26 10.47 3.55
CA GLU A 88 28.38 11.15 2.25
C GLU A 88 28.37 10.17 1.07
N ALA A 89 28.70 8.90 1.30
CA ALA A 89 28.63 7.86 0.28
C ALA A 89 28.09 6.52 0.81
N ILE A 90 27.46 5.76 -0.10
CA ILE A 90 27.01 4.37 0.09
C ILE A 90 27.54 3.52 -1.07
N VAL A 91 28.09 2.34 -0.74
CA VAL A 91 28.42 1.30 -1.72
C VAL A 91 27.43 0.15 -1.58
N ILE A 92 26.83 -0.24 -2.70
CA ILE A 92 25.82 -1.29 -2.80
C ILE A 92 26.35 -2.41 -3.67
N ARG A 93 26.23 -3.66 -3.21
CA ARG A 93 26.58 -4.85 -3.97
C ARG A 93 25.61 -5.98 -3.64
N ASP A 94 25.11 -6.67 -4.67
CA ASP A 94 24.17 -7.79 -4.51
C ASP A 94 22.95 -7.44 -3.63
N GLY A 95 22.53 -6.17 -3.70
CA GLY A 95 21.38 -5.62 -2.96
C GLY A 95 21.64 -5.27 -1.49
N LEU A 96 22.88 -5.41 -1.01
CA LEU A 96 23.31 -5.08 0.35
C LEU A 96 24.21 -3.84 0.37
N ILE A 97 24.19 -3.14 1.48
CA ILE A 97 25.09 -2.03 1.77
C ILE A 97 26.43 -2.61 2.23
N GLU A 98 27.47 -2.45 1.41
CA GLU A 98 28.83 -2.90 1.71
C GLU A 98 29.65 -1.81 2.42
N TYR A 99 29.27 -0.55 2.24
CA TYR A 99 29.90 0.61 2.88
C TYR A 99 28.89 1.76 3.02
N VAL A 100 28.98 2.50 4.13
CA VAL A 100 28.28 3.78 4.36
C VAL A 100 29.17 4.67 5.24
N GLY A 101 29.52 5.87 4.77
CA GLY A 101 30.46 6.74 5.49
C GLY A 101 30.92 7.96 4.69
N PRO A 102 32.10 8.53 5.03
CA PRO A 102 32.72 9.63 4.27
C PRO A 102 32.91 9.30 2.77
N ASP A 103 32.88 10.32 1.92
CA ASP A 103 32.90 10.15 0.47
C ASP A 103 34.14 9.41 -0.03
N GLU A 104 35.32 9.75 0.50
CA GLU A 104 36.60 9.16 0.09
C GLU A 104 36.71 7.68 0.47
N GLY A 105 35.92 7.21 1.45
CA GLY A 105 35.91 5.80 1.84
C GLY A 105 35.28 4.88 0.80
N ALA A 106 34.57 5.43 -0.19
CA ALA A 106 34.04 4.67 -1.32
C ALA A 106 35.09 4.39 -2.42
N ASP A 107 36.20 5.15 -2.48
CA ASP A 107 37.22 5.04 -3.53
C ASP A 107 37.82 3.63 -3.69
N PRO A 108 38.08 2.84 -2.62
CA PRO A 108 38.60 1.48 -2.75
C PRO A 108 37.67 0.50 -3.49
N TYR A 109 36.39 0.82 -3.62
CA TYR A 109 35.40 -0.01 -4.28
C TYR A 109 35.31 0.24 -5.79
N ILE A 110 35.94 1.31 -6.29
CA ILE A 110 35.89 1.71 -7.70
C ILE A 110 36.73 0.76 -8.56
N ASN A 111 36.08 0.16 -9.55
CA ASN A 111 36.69 -0.67 -10.59
C ASN A 111 35.95 -0.49 -11.93
N PRO A 112 36.45 -1.03 -13.06
CA PRO A 112 35.84 -0.82 -14.38
C PRO A 112 34.38 -1.26 -14.55
N ASP A 113 33.85 -2.10 -13.66
CA ASP A 113 32.46 -2.58 -13.67
C ASP A 113 31.58 -1.87 -12.61
N THR A 114 32.13 -0.89 -11.90
CA THR A 114 31.41 -0.10 -10.88
C THR A 114 30.57 0.98 -11.54
N GLN A 115 29.31 1.09 -11.14
CA GLN A 115 28.43 2.20 -11.53
C GLN A 115 28.52 3.28 -10.47
N ILE A 116 28.77 4.53 -10.87
CA ILE A 116 28.85 5.65 -9.93
C ILE A 116 27.75 6.67 -10.22
N ILE A 117 27.01 7.05 -9.18
CA ILE A 117 26.07 8.17 -9.19
C ILE A 117 26.60 9.26 -8.27
N ASP A 118 26.87 10.44 -8.84
CA ASP A 118 27.06 11.67 -8.08
C ASP A 118 25.70 12.23 -7.66
N LEU A 119 25.46 12.33 -6.36
CA LEU A 119 24.21 12.82 -5.80
C LEU A 119 24.13 14.35 -5.81
N GLU A 120 25.24 15.06 -6.05
CA GLU A 120 25.30 16.53 -6.05
C GLU A 120 24.68 17.13 -4.76
N ARG A 121 25.07 16.60 -3.60
CA ARG A 121 24.60 16.95 -2.25
C ARG A 121 23.12 16.68 -1.94
N LYS A 122 22.39 16.03 -2.85
CA LYS A 122 21.01 15.58 -2.61
C LYS A 122 20.92 14.61 -1.44
N MET A 123 19.76 14.57 -0.79
CA MET A 123 19.58 13.82 0.44
C MET A 123 19.25 12.36 0.16
N VAL A 124 19.77 11.47 1.00
CA VAL A 124 19.41 10.04 1.00
C VAL A 124 18.82 9.67 2.35
N LEU A 125 17.73 8.91 2.33
CA LEU A 125 17.07 8.32 3.50
C LEU A 125 16.87 6.82 3.29
N PRO A 126 16.70 6.03 4.36
CA PRO A 126 16.09 4.71 4.22
C PRO A 126 14.74 4.80 3.52
N GLY A 127 14.36 3.75 2.81
CA GLY A 127 13.05 3.65 2.19
C GLY A 127 11.93 3.81 3.22
N PHE A 128 10.88 4.56 2.87
CA PHE A 128 9.77 4.76 3.77
C PHE A 128 8.98 3.47 3.96
N VAL A 129 8.38 3.33 5.14
CA VAL A 129 7.51 2.24 5.54
C VAL A 129 6.13 2.81 5.82
N ASP A 130 5.11 2.26 5.15
CA ASP A 130 3.72 2.51 5.48
C ASP A 130 3.23 1.40 6.43
N ALA A 131 3.26 1.68 7.73
CA ALA A 131 3.09 0.65 8.76
C ALA A 131 1.63 0.16 8.93
N HIS A 132 0.67 0.79 8.24
CA HIS A 132 -0.75 0.43 8.25
C HIS A 132 -1.49 1.10 7.09
N ALA A 133 -1.92 0.28 6.14
CA ALA A 133 -2.71 0.66 4.96
C ALA A 133 -3.61 -0.51 4.52
N HIS A 134 -4.39 -0.30 3.45
CA HIS A 134 -5.33 -1.26 2.87
C HIS A 134 -5.20 -1.37 1.34
N PRO A 135 -4.00 -1.62 0.77
CA PRO A 135 -3.84 -1.68 -0.68
C PRO A 135 -4.68 -2.76 -1.36
N SER A 136 -4.92 -3.90 -0.70
CA SER A 136 -5.83 -4.94 -1.22
C SER A 136 -7.28 -4.49 -1.33
N GLN A 137 -7.73 -3.58 -0.46
CA GLN A 137 -9.09 -3.05 -0.46
C GLN A 137 -9.23 -1.78 -1.32
N GLY A 138 -8.12 -1.10 -1.62
CA GLY A 138 -8.11 0.14 -2.43
C GLY A 138 -8.20 -0.07 -3.95
N MET A 139 -8.61 -1.24 -4.44
CA MET A 139 -8.60 -1.58 -5.88
C MET A 139 -9.45 -0.65 -6.73
N ASP A 140 -10.57 -0.15 -6.21
CA ASP A 140 -11.45 0.80 -6.90
C ASP A 140 -10.71 2.08 -7.32
N LEU A 141 -9.69 2.46 -6.56
CA LEU A 141 -8.94 3.71 -6.75
C LEU A 141 -7.70 3.55 -7.62
N VAL A 142 -7.11 2.36 -7.67
CA VAL A 142 -5.79 2.12 -8.30
C VAL A 142 -5.83 1.13 -9.46
N GLY A 143 -6.82 0.23 -9.48
CA GLY A 143 -6.98 -0.80 -10.50
C GLY A 143 -8.18 -0.59 -11.41
N ASN A 144 -8.93 0.50 -11.23
CA ASN A 144 -10.22 0.76 -11.89
C ASN A 144 -10.35 2.22 -12.31
N ILE A 145 -11.50 2.61 -12.87
CA ILE A 145 -11.78 3.99 -13.25
C ILE A 145 -11.93 4.83 -11.98
N SER A 146 -11.02 5.77 -11.75
CA SER A 146 -11.07 6.67 -10.59
C SER A 146 -11.43 8.09 -11.03
N LEU A 147 -12.55 8.61 -10.54
CA LEU A 147 -13.11 9.91 -10.93
C LEU A 147 -12.99 10.98 -9.84
N TYR A 148 -12.34 10.68 -8.72
CA TYR A 148 -12.27 11.53 -7.52
C TYR A 148 -11.56 12.89 -7.71
N ALA A 149 -10.72 13.03 -8.74
CA ALA A 149 -9.96 14.26 -8.99
C ALA A 149 -10.65 15.23 -9.96
N GLU A 150 -11.71 14.79 -10.62
CA GLU A 150 -12.23 15.47 -11.81
C GLU A 150 -13.52 16.24 -11.54
N ALA A 151 -13.67 17.38 -12.22
CA ALA A 151 -14.66 18.40 -11.89
C ALA A 151 -15.73 18.65 -12.97
N SER A 152 -15.73 17.87 -14.06
CA SER A 152 -16.71 17.99 -15.14
C SER A 152 -17.01 16.67 -15.85
N LEU A 153 -18.13 16.62 -16.59
CA LEU A 153 -18.49 15.46 -17.40
C LEU A 153 -17.46 15.17 -18.50
N ASP A 154 -16.90 16.21 -19.12
CA ASP A 154 -15.89 16.03 -20.18
C ASP A 154 -14.61 15.40 -19.61
N ASP A 155 -14.20 15.80 -18.39
CA ASP A 155 -13.07 15.21 -17.68
C ASP A 155 -13.34 13.74 -17.36
N TYR A 156 -14.53 13.41 -16.83
CA TYR A 156 -14.93 12.02 -16.58
C TYR A 156 -14.91 11.19 -17.86
N VAL A 157 -15.49 11.68 -18.95
CA VAL A 157 -15.50 10.99 -20.25
C VAL A 157 -14.08 10.73 -20.74
N GLN A 158 -13.16 11.68 -20.56
CA GLN A 158 -11.76 11.52 -20.94
C GLN A 158 -11.08 10.42 -20.11
N VAL A 159 -11.23 10.44 -18.78
CA VAL A 159 -10.65 9.41 -17.88
C VAL A 159 -11.20 8.02 -18.22
N ILE A 160 -12.51 7.90 -18.39
CA ILE A 160 -13.16 6.63 -18.76
C ILE A 160 -12.64 6.14 -20.12
N SER A 161 -12.56 7.04 -21.11
CA SER A 161 -12.08 6.70 -22.47
C SER A 161 -10.63 6.22 -22.46
N ASP A 162 -9.76 6.91 -21.73
CA ASP A 162 -8.35 6.53 -21.63
C ASP A 162 -8.18 5.19 -20.90
N PHE A 163 -8.95 4.95 -19.84
CA PHE A 163 -8.95 3.67 -19.15
C PHE A 163 -9.41 2.54 -20.07
N VAL A 164 -10.54 2.69 -20.76
CA VAL A 164 -11.06 1.69 -21.71
C VAL A 164 -10.06 1.39 -22.81
N LYS A 165 -9.41 2.42 -23.34
CA LYS A 165 -8.37 2.28 -24.38
C LYS A 165 -7.13 1.55 -23.90
N ASN A 166 -6.74 1.74 -22.64
CA ASN A 166 -5.56 1.11 -22.06
C ASN A 166 -5.83 -0.31 -21.51
N HIS A 167 -7.10 -0.67 -21.33
CA HIS A 167 -7.55 -1.97 -20.82
C HIS A 167 -8.57 -2.68 -21.73
N PRO A 168 -8.34 -2.77 -23.06
CA PRO A 168 -9.33 -3.27 -24.02
C PRO A 168 -9.69 -4.75 -23.84
N GLU A 169 -8.94 -5.49 -23.03
CA GLU A 169 -9.16 -6.89 -22.67
C GLU A 169 -10.28 -7.11 -21.65
N ARG A 170 -10.71 -6.07 -20.91
CA ARG A 170 -11.73 -6.25 -19.87
C ARG A 170 -13.11 -6.49 -20.46
N ASP A 171 -13.81 -7.46 -19.87
CA ASP A 171 -15.20 -7.79 -20.17
C ASP A 171 -16.20 -6.91 -19.41
N PHE A 172 -15.76 -6.29 -18.29
CA PHE A 172 -16.56 -5.39 -17.48
C PHE A 172 -15.69 -4.22 -16.98
N TYR A 173 -16.21 -3.00 -17.06
CA TYR A 173 -15.53 -1.80 -16.59
C TYR A 173 -16.25 -1.23 -15.39
N ARG A 174 -15.50 -0.94 -14.35
CA ARG A 174 -16.00 -0.43 -13.09
C ARG A 174 -15.09 0.63 -12.51
N GLY A 175 -15.57 1.33 -11.50
CA GLY A 175 -14.87 2.45 -10.90
C GLY A 175 -15.75 3.25 -9.96
N SER A 176 -15.19 4.34 -9.43
CA SER A 176 -15.90 5.21 -8.50
C SER A 176 -15.42 6.66 -8.53
N GLY A 177 -16.19 7.56 -7.92
CA GLY A 177 -15.74 8.93 -7.59
C GLY A 177 -16.42 10.05 -8.35
N TRP A 178 -17.49 9.81 -9.12
CA TRP A 178 -18.21 10.91 -9.78
C TRP A 178 -19.12 11.64 -8.79
N ALA A 179 -19.16 12.97 -8.83
CA ALA A 179 -19.97 13.75 -7.90
C ALA A 179 -21.31 14.18 -8.51
N ASP A 180 -22.41 13.93 -7.80
CA ASP A 180 -23.76 14.36 -8.19
C ASP A 180 -23.87 15.89 -8.33
N THR A 181 -23.06 16.64 -7.59
CA THR A 181 -23.05 18.12 -7.58
C THR A 181 -22.74 18.73 -8.96
N PHE A 182 -22.10 17.99 -9.85
CA PHE A 182 -21.80 18.44 -11.22
C PHE A 182 -22.94 18.19 -12.21
N PHE A 183 -23.97 17.46 -11.79
CA PHE A 183 -25.12 17.13 -12.61
C PHE A 183 -26.36 17.82 -12.06
N SER A 184 -27.33 18.11 -12.93
CA SER A 184 -28.69 18.37 -12.44
C SER A 184 -29.15 17.17 -11.59
N ASN A 185 -30.15 17.32 -10.70
CA ASN A 185 -30.66 16.27 -9.79
C ASN A 185 -30.92 14.86 -10.41
N ARG A 186 -30.82 14.69 -11.72
CA ARG A 186 -30.94 13.43 -12.46
C ARG A 186 -29.63 12.65 -12.66
N GLY A 187 -28.47 13.21 -12.32
CA GLY A 187 -27.17 12.56 -12.53
C GLY A 187 -26.76 12.48 -14.01
N PRO A 188 -25.64 11.78 -14.32
CA PRO A 188 -25.16 11.59 -15.68
C PRO A 188 -26.02 10.62 -16.51
N GLY A 189 -26.06 10.84 -17.83
CA GLY A 189 -26.78 9.97 -18.76
C GLY A 189 -25.93 8.81 -19.28
N LYS A 190 -26.56 7.66 -19.56
CA LYS A 190 -25.94 6.47 -20.16
C LYS A 190 -25.35 6.74 -21.54
N GLU A 191 -25.88 7.73 -22.26
CA GLU A 191 -25.43 8.07 -23.61
C GLU A 191 -23.95 8.50 -23.62
N ALA A 192 -23.47 9.13 -22.56
CA ALA A 192 -22.06 9.48 -22.42
C ALA A 192 -21.16 8.23 -22.31
N LEU A 193 -21.62 7.16 -21.63
CA LEU A 193 -20.89 5.88 -21.57
C LEU A 193 -21.06 5.05 -22.85
N ASP A 194 -22.26 5.05 -23.43
CA ASP A 194 -22.57 4.33 -24.68
C ASP A 194 -21.71 4.86 -25.85
N ASN A 195 -21.42 6.16 -25.87
CA ASN A 195 -20.54 6.76 -26.88
C ASN A 195 -19.07 6.32 -26.74
N ILE A 196 -18.63 5.96 -25.52
CA ILE A 196 -17.28 5.46 -25.27
C ILE A 196 -17.19 3.97 -25.58
N LEU A 197 -18.14 3.19 -25.06
CA LEU A 197 -18.11 1.74 -25.11
C LEU A 197 -19.55 1.18 -25.23
N PRO A 198 -20.07 1.03 -26.47
CA PRO A 198 -21.47 0.65 -26.70
C PRO A 198 -21.76 -0.84 -26.53
N ASP A 199 -20.74 -1.69 -26.46
CA ASP A 199 -20.87 -3.15 -26.57
C ASP A 199 -20.45 -3.92 -25.30
N ARG A 200 -19.98 -3.23 -24.26
CA ARG A 200 -19.57 -3.84 -22.98
C ARG A 200 -20.10 -3.05 -21.78
N PRO A 201 -20.34 -3.70 -20.64
CA PRO A 201 -20.90 -3.04 -19.46
C PRO A 201 -19.92 -2.09 -18.77
N ILE A 202 -20.46 -0.95 -18.34
CA ILE A 202 -19.80 0.01 -17.45
C ILE A 202 -20.70 0.23 -16.21
N ALA A 203 -20.11 0.24 -15.01
CA ALA A 203 -20.78 0.65 -13.77
C ALA A 203 -19.86 1.47 -12.86
N LEU A 204 -20.25 2.71 -12.54
CA LEU A 204 -19.42 3.67 -11.82
C LEU A 204 -20.16 4.17 -10.57
N VAL A 205 -19.57 3.94 -9.39
CA VAL A 205 -20.13 4.40 -8.12
C VAL A 205 -19.86 5.90 -7.95
N SER A 206 -20.84 6.63 -7.43
CA SER A 206 -20.68 8.03 -7.06
C SER A 206 -19.68 8.21 -5.92
N TYR A 207 -19.17 9.44 -5.78
CA TYR A 207 -18.25 9.85 -4.73
C TYR A 207 -18.77 9.58 -3.31
N ASP A 208 -20.06 9.79 -3.08
CA ASP A 208 -20.71 9.57 -1.77
C ASP A 208 -21.17 8.12 -1.56
N GLY A 209 -21.08 7.27 -2.59
CA GLY A 209 -21.52 5.88 -2.53
C GLY A 209 -23.04 5.66 -2.66
N HIS A 210 -23.85 6.71 -2.85
CA HIS A 210 -25.31 6.62 -2.84
C HIS A 210 -25.95 6.43 -4.22
N SER A 211 -25.17 6.62 -5.29
CA SER A 211 -25.63 6.52 -6.67
C SER A 211 -24.71 5.68 -7.56
N MET A 212 -25.27 5.06 -8.61
CA MET A 212 -24.54 4.36 -9.68
C MET A 212 -24.81 5.02 -11.04
N TRP A 213 -23.76 5.17 -11.85
CA TRP A 213 -23.84 5.52 -13.26
C TRP A 213 -23.48 4.31 -14.14
N VAL A 214 -24.42 3.91 -14.99
CA VAL A 214 -24.31 2.71 -15.83
C VAL A 214 -24.68 2.99 -17.29
N ASN A 215 -24.11 2.20 -18.21
CA ASN A 215 -24.42 2.30 -19.65
C ASN A 215 -25.62 1.41 -20.04
N SER A 216 -26.05 1.49 -21.31
CA SER A 216 -27.18 0.72 -21.83
C SER A 216 -26.98 -0.80 -21.72
N VAL A 217 -25.74 -1.28 -21.85
CA VAL A 217 -25.41 -2.71 -21.75
C VAL A 217 -25.63 -3.22 -20.32
N THR A 218 -25.15 -2.49 -19.31
CA THR A 218 -25.34 -2.84 -17.90
C THR A 218 -26.81 -2.84 -17.51
N LEU A 219 -27.59 -1.83 -17.92
CA LEU A 219 -29.04 -1.79 -17.69
C LEU A 219 -29.75 -3.03 -18.27
N LYS A 220 -29.36 -3.44 -19.48
CA LYS A 220 -29.89 -4.62 -20.14
C LYS A 220 -29.51 -5.90 -19.39
N MET A 221 -28.28 -6.03 -18.90
CA MET A 221 -27.85 -7.18 -18.09
C MET A 221 -28.67 -7.28 -16.80
N ALA A 222 -28.95 -6.15 -16.16
CA ALA A 222 -29.77 -6.05 -14.95
C ALA A 222 -31.29 -6.18 -15.20
N ASN A 223 -31.72 -6.35 -16.45
CA ASN A 223 -33.13 -6.35 -16.86
C ASN A 223 -33.91 -5.09 -16.44
N ILE A 224 -33.23 -3.93 -16.38
CA ILE A 224 -33.85 -2.64 -16.10
C ILE A 224 -34.39 -2.06 -17.41
N ILE A 225 -35.72 -1.95 -17.47
CA ILE A 225 -36.48 -1.47 -18.63
C ILE A 225 -37.34 -0.25 -18.23
N LYS A 226 -38.05 0.30 -19.22
CA LYS A 226 -39.01 1.40 -19.03
C LYS A 226 -40.04 1.15 -17.91
N ASP A 227 -40.53 -0.08 -17.80
CA ASP A 227 -41.59 -0.44 -16.86
C ASP A 227 -41.06 -1.00 -15.53
N THR A 228 -39.73 -1.06 -15.32
CA THR A 228 -39.15 -1.48 -14.04
C THR A 228 -39.55 -0.49 -12.95
N LEU A 229 -40.16 -0.98 -11.88
CA LEU A 229 -40.57 -0.14 -10.76
C LEU A 229 -39.35 0.30 -9.94
N ASP A 230 -39.44 1.50 -9.36
CA ASP A 230 -38.49 1.94 -8.35
C ASP A 230 -38.60 1.03 -7.12
N PRO A 231 -37.46 0.57 -6.54
CA PRO A 231 -37.49 -0.18 -5.29
C PRO A 231 -37.79 0.72 -4.10
N ASP A 232 -38.23 0.13 -2.99
CA ASP A 232 -38.45 0.87 -1.75
C ASP A 232 -37.18 1.60 -1.31
N GLY A 233 -37.29 2.92 -1.13
CA GLY A 233 -36.16 3.77 -0.75
C GLY A 233 -35.16 4.05 -1.88
N GLY A 234 -35.49 3.76 -3.13
CA GLY A 234 -34.60 3.95 -4.28
C GLY A 234 -35.30 4.60 -5.47
N ARG A 235 -34.51 5.04 -6.45
CA ARG A 235 -35.01 5.69 -7.67
C ARG A 235 -34.19 5.31 -8.89
N ILE A 236 -34.88 4.91 -9.96
CA ILE A 236 -34.31 4.80 -11.30
C ILE A 236 -34.53 6.14 -11.99
N GLU A 237 -33.47 6.86 -12.34
CA GLU A 237 -33.61 8.13 -13.04
C GLU A 237 -34.10 7.91 -14.48
N ARG A 238 -35.16 8.61 -14.88
CA ARG A 238 -35.86 8.40 -16.16
C ARG A 238 -35.94 9.67 -16.98
N ASN A 239 -35.92 9.50 -18.31
CA ASN A 239 -36.17 10.60 -19.22
C ASN A 239 -37.67 10.99 -19.13
N PRO A 240 -38.01 12.26 -18.84
CA PRO A 240 -39.39 12.67 -18.62
C PRO A 240 -40.26 12.62 -19.88
N GLU A 241 -39.66 12.65 -21.07
CA GLU A 241 -40.39 12.58 -22.34
C GLU A 241 -40.66 11.14 -22.78
N THR A 242 -39.69 10.24 -22.58
CA THR A 242 -39.77 8.86 -23.09
C THR A 242 -40.11 7.83 -22.01
N GLY A 243 -39.84 8.12 -20.73
CA GLY A 243 -39.93 7.19 -19.61
C GLY A 243 -38.78 6.18 -19.51
N GLU A 244 -37.85 6.20 -20.48
CA GLU A 244 -36.72 5.27 -20.50
C GLU A 244 -35.73 5.55 -19.36
N PRO A 245 -35.11 4.51 -18.77
CA PRO A 245 -34.01 4.68 -17.82
C PRO A 245 -32.87 5.50 -18.44
N THR A 246 -32.34 6.45 -17.67
CA THR A 246 -31.24 7.32 -18.09
C THR A 246 -29.88 6.75 -17.77
N GLY A 247 -29.77 5.72 -16.93
CA GLY A 247 -28.49 5.14 -16.52
C GLY A 247 -27.97 5.62 -15.17
N THR A 248 -28.68 6.51 -14.48
CA THR A 248 -28.41 6.82 -13.07
C THR A 248 -29.38 6.07 -12.15
N LEU A 249 -28.85 5.37 -11.15
CA LEU A 249 -29.61 4.62 -10.14
C LEU A 249 -29.26 5.15 -8.76
N ARG A 250 -30.25 5.43 -7.91
CA ARG A 250 -30.06 6.07 -6.61
C ARG A 250 -30.52 5.19 -5.45
N GLU A 251 -29.79 5.28 -4.35
CA GLU A 251 -30.06 4.61 -3.09
C GLU A 251 -30.26 3.10 -3.31
N THR A 252 -31.38 2.52 -2.88
CA THR A 252 -31.62 1.08 -3.05
C THR A 252 -31.77 0.64 -4.51
N ALA A 253 -31.96 1.56 -5.47
CA ALA A 253 -31.97 1.21 -6.90
C ALA A 253 -30.59 0.80 -7.42
N PHE A 254 -29.51 1.22 -6.78
CA PHE A 254 -28.15 0.70 -7.05
C PHE A 254 -28.12 -0.84 -6.99
N LYS A 255 -28.83 -1.44 -6.03
CA LYS A 255 -28.82 -2.90 -5.80
C LYS A 255 -29.36 -3.69 -7.00
N LEU A 256 -30.14 -3.05 -7.87
CA LEU A 256 -30.66 -3.69 -9.08
C LEU A 256 -29.55 -4.08 -10.07
N VAL A 257 -28.37 -3.46 -10.01
CA VAL A 257 -27.22 -3.79 -10.86
C VAL A 257 -26.11 -4.55 -10.11
N GLU A 258 -26.19 -4.68 -8.79
CA GLU A 258 -25.15 -5.31 -7.98
C GLU A 258 -24.88 -6.76 -8.40
N ASP A 259 -25.94 -7.55 -8.60
CA ASP A 259 -25.85 -8.95 -9.03
C ASP A 259 -25.21 -9.16 -10.41
N VAL A 260 -25.14 -8.12 -11.25
CA VAL A 260 -24.54 -8.20 -12.60
C VAL A 260 -23.12 -7.66 -12.65
N ILE A 261 -22.64 -7.05 -11.56
CA ILE A 261 -21.25 -6.62 -11.42
C ILE A 261 -20.46 -7.85 -10.96
N PRO A 262 -19.56 -8.41 -11.79
CA PRO A 262 -18.76 -9.56 -11.37
C PRO A 262 -17.87 -9.17 -10.20
N ASP A 263 -17.43 -10.10 -9.36
CA ASP A 263 -16.30 -9.85 -8.46
C ASP A 263 -15.03 -9.57 -9.29
N TYR A 264 -14.02 -8.99 -8.67
CA TYR A 264 -12.70 -8.86 -9.28
C TYR A 264 -12.13 -10.25 -9.60
N SER A 265 -11.44 -10.38 -10.73
CA SER A 265 -10.65 -11.55 -11.06
C SER A 265 -9.29 -11.51 -10.35
N LEU A 266 -8.61 -12.65 -10.28
CA LEU A 266 -7.23 -12.70 -9.76
C LEU A 266 -6.30 -11.74 -10.52
N GLU A 267 -6.41 -11.66 -11.84
CA GLU A 267 -5.60 -10.77 -12.66
C GLU A 267 -5.93 -9.29 -12.43
N GLU A 268 -7.19 -8.92 -12.21
CA GLU A 268 -7.56 -7.55 -11.80
C GLU A 268 -6.92 -7.19 -10.45
N ARG A 269 -6.95 -8.09 -9.46
CA ARG A 269 -6.28 -7.87 -8.16
C ARG A 269 -4.77 -7.71 -8.33
N LYS A 270 -4.14 -8.59 -9.12
CA LYS A 270 -2.70 -8.50 -9.43
C LYS A 270 -2.34 -7.17 -10.06
N ASN A 271 -3.11 -6.74 -11.06
CA ASN A 271 -2.90 -5.46 -11.74
C ASN A 271 -3.08 -4.27 -10.79
N ALA A 272 -4.12 -4.26 -9.94
CA ALA A 272 -4.33 -3.21 -8.95
C ALA A 272 -3.15 -3.08 -7.98
N LEU A 273 -2.62 -4.21 -7.48
CA LEU A 273 -1.44 -4.22 -6.60
C LEU A 273 -0.17 -3.77 -7.34
N VAL A 274 -0.06 -4.04 -8.64
CA VAL A 274 1.02 -3.53 -9.50
C VAL A 274 0.94 -2.02 -9.71
N GLU A 275 -0.25 -1.44 -9.83
CA GLU A 275 -0.40 0.02 -9.89
C GLU A 275 -0.14 0.67 -8.52
N TYR A 276 -0.68 0.09 -7.44
CA TYR A 276 -0.42 0.57 -6.08
C TYR A 276 1.09 0.64 -5.77
N GLN A 277 1.85 -0.43 -6.06
CA GLN A 277 3.30 -0.42 -5.77
C GLN A 277 4.05 0.65 -6.57
N LYS A 278 3.59 1.05 -7.77
CA LYS A 278 4.19 2.16 -8.52
C LYS A 278 3.93 3.49 -7.83
N MET A 279 2.73 3.69 -7.29
CA MET A 279 2.38 4.88 -6.51
C MET A 279 3.20 4.93 -5.21
N ALA A 280 3.28 3.82 -4.49
CA ALA A 280 4.10 3.67 -3.28
C ALA A 280 5.58 3.92 -3.56
N ALA A 281 6.15 3.29 -4.59
CA ALA A 281 7.54 3.50 -4.98
C ALA A 281 7.81 4.97 -5.38
N LYS A 282 6.86 5.63 -6.06
CA LYS A 282 6.95 7.07 -6.38
C LYS A 282 6.95 7.95 -5.12
N ALA A 283 6.21 7.56 -4.10
CA ALA A 283 6.19 8.23 -2.79
C ALA A 283 7.37 7.82 -1.88
N GLY A 284 8.31 7.00 -2.36
CA GLY A 284 9.47 6.56 -1.59
C GLY A 284 9.22 5.38 -0.65
N VAL A 285 8.06 4.75 -0.73
CA VAL A 285 7.65 3.63 0.14
C VAL A 285 8.19 2.31 -0.39
N THR A 286 8.91 1.55 0.45
CA THR A 286 9.54 0.26 0.12
C THR A 286 8.95 -0.92 0.89
N LEU A 287 8.17 -0.66 1.93
CA LEU A 287 7.47 -1.66 2.75
C LEU A 287 6.08 -1.14 3.13
N VAL A 288 5.07 -1.99 3.01
CA VAL A 288 3.68 -1.69 3.38
C VAL A 288 3.11 -2.81 4.24
N HIS A 289 2.35 -2.46 5.28
CA HIS A 289 1.53 -3.41 6.02
C HIS A 289 0.06 -3.29 5.62
N ASP A 290 -0.46 -4.29 4.89
CA ASP A 290 -1.88 -4.41 4.55
C ASP A 290 -2.66 -5.00 5.73
N ALA A 291 -3.50 -4.20 6.37
CA ALA A 291 -4.17 -4.59 7.59
C ALA A 291 -5.46 -5.39 7.41
N MET A 292 -5.93 -5.62 6.18
CA MET A 292 -7.20 -6.32 5.91
C MET A 292 -7.09 -7.25 4.71
N LEU A 293 -6.23 -8.27 4.83
CA LEU A 293 -6.11 -9.31 3.82
C LEU A 293 -7.35 -10.22 3.82
N ASP A 294 -7.88 -10.46 2.62
CA ASP A 294 -8.81 -11.54 2.31
C ASP A 294 -8.11 -12.66 1.51
N ALA A 295 -8.81 -13.77 1.26
CA ALA A 295 -8.24 -14.94 0.61
C ALA A 295 -7.84 -14.66 -0.85
N GLU A 296 -8.67 -13.93 -1.57
CA GLU A 296 -8.53 -13.61 -2.98
C GLU A 296 -7.34 -12.66 -3.23
N SER A 297 -7.19 -11.63 -2.39
CA SER A 297 -6.07 -10.68 -2.43
C SER A 297 -4.78 -11.32 -1.95
N THR A 298 -4.85 -12.19 -0.95
CA THR A 298 -3.72 -13.00 -0.50
C THR A 298 -3.21 -13.92 -1.62
N ALA A 299 -4.11 -14.50 -2.43
CA ALA A 299 -3.73 -15.28 -3.60
C ALA A 299 -3.01 -14.42 -4.65
N ALA A 300 -3.48 -13.19 -4.89
CA ALA A 300 -2.83 -12.24 -5.81
C ALA A 300 -1.42 -11.87 -5.35
N PHE A 301 -1.23 -11.53 -4.07
CA PHE A 301 0.10 -11.27 -3.51
C PHE A 301 1.05 -12.46 -3.66
N ASN A 302 0.59 -13.67 -3.32
CA ASN A 302 1.39 -14.88 -3.46
C ASN A 302 1.76 -15.20 -4.91
N GLU A 303 0.88 -14.91 -5.87
CA GLU A 303 1.18 -15.09 -7.29
C GLU A 303 2.21 -14.08 -7.78
N LEU A 304 2.00 -12.78 -7.50
CA LEU A 304 2.97 -11.74 -7.82
C LEU A 304 4.34 -12.01 -7.19
N ALA A 305 4.36 -12.49 -5.95
CA ALA A 305 5.58 -12.88 -5.27
C ALA A 305 6.32 -13.99 -6.03
N ARG A 306 5.62 -15.08 -6.38
CA ARG A 306 6.18 -16.21 -7.15
C ARG A 306 6.65 -15.81 -8.55
N GLU A 307 5.97 -14.86 -9.18
CA GLU A 307 6.32 -14.33 -10.50
C GLU A 307 7.49 -13.32 -10.44
N GLY A 308 7.90 -12.86 -9.25
CA GLY A 308 8.89 -11.80 -9.10
C GLY A 308 8.36 -10.40 -9.47
N ASN A 309 7.04 -10.22 -9.42
CA ASN A 309 6.34 -8.99 -9.79
C ASN A 309 5.99 -8.08 -8.60
N LEU A 310 6.27 -8.48 -7.37
CA LEU A 310 6.34 -7.56 -6.22
C LEU A 310 7.69 -6.86 -6.22
N LYS A 311 7.69 -5.53 -6.35
CA LYS A 311 8.91 -4.70 -6.32
C LYS A 311 9.15 -4.00 -4.99
N ILE A 312 8.13 -3.93 -4.13
CA ILE A 312 8.21 -3.50 -2.73
C ILE A 312 7.73 -4.64 -1.83
N ARG A 313 8.05 -4.57 -0.53
CA ARG A 313 7.66 -5.61 0.42
C ARG A 313 6.29 -5.34 1.01
N PHE A 314 5.57 -6.43 1.26
CA PHE A 314 4.27 -6.41 1.91
C PHE A 314 4.30 -7.31 3.14
N ARG A 315 3.70 -6.80 4.21
CA ARG A 315 3.24 -7.58 5.36
C ARG A 315 1.74 -7.44 5.43
N GLY A 316 1.08 -8.31 6.18
CA GLY A 316 -0.33 -8.06 6.41
C GLY A 316 -0.98 -8.85 7.52
N SER A 317 -2.23 -8.46 7.76
CA SER A 317 -3.09 -8.96 8.80
C SER A 317 -4.36 -9.59 8.23
N ILE A 318 -4.85 -10.63 8.90
CA ILE A 318 -6.17 -11.21 8.63
C ILE A 318 -7.16 -10.64 9.66
N THR A 319 -8.31 -10.14 9.21
CA THR A 319 -9.32 -9.56 10.10
C THR A 319 -10.05 -10.64 10.90
N LEU A 320 -10.29 -10.37 12.18
CA LEU A 320 -11.16 -11.15 13.04
C LEU A 320 -12.43 -10.37 13.36
N GLU A 321 -13.54 -11.08 13.50
CA GLU A 321 -14.88 -10.56 13.76
C GLU A 321 -15.45 -11.16 15.05
N ALA A 322 -16.16 -10.32 15.82
CA ALA A 322 -16.64 -10.65 17.17
C ALA A 322 -17.76 -11.70 17.19
N ASP A 323 -18.52 -11.82 16.09
CA ASP A 323 -19.65 -12.74 15.95
C ASP A 323 -19.26 -14.10 15.36
N LYS A 324 -17.99 -14.28 14.98
CA LYS A 324 -17.44 -15.53 14.45
C LYS A 324 -16.73 -16.35 15.53
N GLU A 325 -16.63 -17.66 15.32
CA GLU A 325 -16.01 -18.58 16.27
C GLU A 325 -14.50 -18.29 16.41
N LEU A 326 -14.04 -17.99 17.63
CA LEU A 326 -12.68 -17.49 17.87
C LEU A 326 -11.59 -18.48 17.48
N LYS A 327 -11.74 -19.76 17.82
CA LYS A 327 -10.69 -20.75 17.58
C LYS A 327 -10.46 -20.96 16.09
N ALA A 328 -11.52 -21.04 15.30
CA ALA A 328 -11.45 -21.15 13.84
C ALA A 328 -10.76 -19.94 13.21
N GLN A 329 -11.06 -18.72 13.70
CA GLN A 329 -10.40 -17.51 13.22
C GLN A 329 -8.89 -17.51 13.54
N VAL A 330 -8.52 -17.85 14.78
CA VAL A 330 -7.10 -17.95 15.19
C VAL A 330 -6.37 -19.03 14.40
N ASP A 331 -7.00 -20.19 14.17
CA ASP A 331 -6.42 -21.26 13.35
C ASP A 331 -6.23 -20.84 11.90
N TYR A 332 -7.16 -20.04 11.36
CA TYR A 332 -7.03 -19.48 10.02
C TYR A 332 -5.86 -18.51 9.92
N VAL A 333 -5.72 -17.57 10.87
CA VAL A 333 -4.59 -16.62 10.91
C VAL A 333 -3.26 -17.38 11.02
N LEU A 334 -3.20 -18.40 11.89
CA LEU A 334 -2.01 -19.26 12.04
C LEU A 334 -1.68 -20.00 10.73
N SER A 335 -2.71 -20.50 10.04
CA SER A 335 -2.56 -21.18 8.75
C SER A 335 -1.98 -20.24 7.69
N GLU A 336 -2.53 -19.02 7.57
CA GLU A 336 -2.06 -18.03 6.60
C GLU A 336 -0.65 -17.54 6.92
N LYS A 337 -0.32 -17.28 8.19
CA LYS A 337 1.05 -16.99 8.64
C LYS A 337 2.04 -18.10 8.25
N GLY A 338 1.62 -19.37 8.32
CA GLY A 338 2.45 -20.51 7.93
C GLY A 338 2.61 -20.73 6.42
N LYS A 339 1.64 -20.27 5.61
CA LYS A 339 1.68 -20.38 4.14
C LYS A 339 2.39 -19.21 3.47
N ASN A 340 2.13 -18.00 3.96
CA ASN A 340 2.54 -16.75 3.34
C ASN A 340 3.91 -16.35 3.91
N THR A 341 4.98 -16.95 3.40
CA THR A 341 6.34 -16.80 3.95
C THR A 341 7.34 -16.20 2.97
N HIS A 342 6.90 -15.76 1.79
CA HIS A 342 7.80 -15.20 0.77
C HIS A 342 8.46 -13.91 1.28
N PRO A 343 9.75 -13.62 1.03
CA PRO A 343 10.40 -12.42 1.57
C PRO A 343 9.68 -11.10 1.25
N TYR A 344 9.08 -11.01 0.06
CA TYR A 344 8.29 -9.85 -0.40
C TYR A 344 6.81 -9.86 0.05
N PHE A 345 6.28 -10.96 0.59
CA PHE A 345 4.92 -11.01 1.11
C PHE A 345 4.79 -12.02 2.25
N GLN A 346 4.42 -11.53 3.44
CA GLN A 346 4.15 -12.37 4.60
C GLN A 346 2.92 -11.94 5.37
N THR A 347 2.15 -12.90 5.88
CA THR A 347 1.10 -12.63 6.86
C THR A 347 1.70 -12.71 8.26
N LEU A 348 1.55 -11.67 9.08
CA LEU A 348 2.17 -11.58 10.40
C LEU A 348 1.19 -11.67 11.55
N SER A 349 0.00 -11.08 11.36
CA SER A 349 -0.86 -10.63 12.45
C SER A 349 -2.35 -10.92 12.23
N GLY A 350 -3.11 -10.85 13.32
CA GLY A 350 -4.57 -10.73 13.29
C GLY A 350 -4.98 -9.26 13.48
N LYS A 351 -5.87 -8.74 12.62
CA LYS A 351 -6.46 -7.41 12.75
C LYS A 351 -7.76 -7.49 13.54
N ILE A 352 -7.92 -6.63 14.54
CA ILE A 352 -9.12 -6.52 15.35
C ILE A 352 -9.60 -5.07 15.33
N PHE A 353 -10.88 -4.87 15.04
CA PHE A 353 -11.54 -3.57 15.23
C PHE A 353 -12.14 -3.50 16.61
N VAL A 354 -11.63 -2.61 17.48
CA VAL A 354 -12.10 -2.48 18.86
C VAL A 354 -13.29 -1.53 18.92
N ASP A 355 -13.25 -0.47 18.13
CA ASP A 355 -14.32 0.53 17.97
C ASP A 355 -14.42 1.02 16.52
N GLY A 356 -15.32 1.98 16.28
CA GLY A 356 -15.48 2.65 15.00
C GLY A 356 -14.63 3.92 14.88
N VAL A 357 -15.25 5.01 14.45
CA VAL A 357 -14.60 6.30 14.15
C VAL A 357 -15.41 7.48 14.73
N ILE A 358 -14.78 8.65 14.90
CA ILE A 358 -15.47 9.82 15.48
C ILE A 358 -16.61 10.29 14.55
N GLU A 359 -16.36 10.37 13.24
CA GLU A 359 -17.30 10.89 12.25
C GLU A 359 -18.61 10.10 12.16
N GLY A 360 -18.53 8.79 12.40
CA GLY A 360 -19.69 7.90 12.48
C GLY A 360 -20.41 7.95 13.83
N GLY A 361 -19.84 8.63 14.83
CA GLY A 361 -20.31 8.56 16.22
C GLY A 361 -20.14 7.17 16.82
N THR A 362 -19.22 6.35 16.30
CA THR A 362 -19.08 4.92 16.64
C THR A 362 -17.78 4.59 17.38
N ALA A 363 -16.85 5.52 17.52
CA ALA A 363 -15.71 5.35 18.40
C ALA A 363 -16.17 5.24 19.87
N TYR A 364 -15.45 4.46 20.67
CA TYR A 364 -15.84 4.18 22.05
C TYR A 364 -15.08 5.07 23.03
N LEU A 365 -15.81 5.96 23.70
CA LEU A 365 -15.28 7.07 24.51
C LEU A 365 -15.45 6.84 26.02
N LEU A 366 -14.59 7.44 26.83
CA LEU A 366 -14.72 7.45 28.30
C LEU A 366 -15.90 8.32 28.74
N GLU A 367 -16.00 9.49 28.12
CA GLU A 367 -17.05 10.49 28.36
C GLU A 367 -18.04 10.55 27.17
N PRO A 368 -19.33 10.84 27.39
CA PRO A 368 -20.32 10.93 26.30
C PRO A 368 -19.93 11.88 25.18
N TYR A 369 -20.42 11.63 23.97
CA TYR A 369 -20.32 12.54 22.84
C TYR A 369 -21.02 13.86 23.15
N ALA A 370 -20.45 14.99 22.69
CA ALA A 370 -21.03 16.31 22.89
C ALA A 370 -22.35 16.49 22.13
N HIS A 371 -22.45 15.95 20.91
CA HIS A 371 -23.67 15.99 20.09
C HIS A 371 -24.75 14.96 20.49
N GLN A 372 -24.40 13.96 21.31
CA GLN A 372 -25.31 12.93 21.81
C GLN A 372 -25.10 12.72 23.33
N PRO A 373 -25.72 13.57 24.16
CA PRO A 373 -25.68 13.40 25.61
C PRO A 373 -26.12 11.98 26.01
N ASP A 374 -25.44 11.38 26.97
CA ASP A 374 -25.64 10.01 27.47
C ASP A 374 -25.15 8.86 26.58
N PHE A 375 -24.63 9.13 25.38
CA PHE A 375 -24.06 8.11 24.50
C PHE A 375 -22.55 8.28 24.36
N ARG A 376 -21.79 7.18 24.48
CA ARG A 376 -20.32 7.17 24.43
C ARG A 376 -19.75 6.26 23.35
N GLY A 377 -20.58 5.84 22.39
CA GLY A 377 -20.24 4.71 21.51
C GLY A 377 -20.31 3.37 22.24
N GLU A 378 -20.10 2.30 21.49
CA GLU A 378 -20.04 0.93 22.01
C GLU A 378 -18.80 0.23 21.45
N PRO A 379 -18.10 -0.59 22.24
CA PRO A 379 -17.02 -1.39 21.70
C PRO A 379 -17.61 -2.48 20.79
N ILE A 380 -16.93 -2.76 19.68
CA ILE A 380 -17.33 -3.82 18.74
C ILE A 380 -17.25 -5.20 19.43
N TRP A 381 -16.30 -5.36 20.35
CA TRP A 381 -16.09 -6.57 21.12
C TRP A 381 -16.56 -6.37 22.56
N ASP A 382 -17.28 -7.35 23.11
CA ASP A 382 -17.40 -7.45 24.56
C ASP A 382 -15.99 -7.53 25.18
N PRO A 383 -15.66 -6.76 26.23
CA PRO A 383 -14.31 -6.72 26.78
C PRO A 383 -13.77 -8.09 27.24
N LYS A 384 -14.63 -9.02 27.69
CA LYS A 384 -14.17 -10.37 28.06
C LYS A 384 -13.84 -11.19 26.82
N LEU A 385 -14.63 -11.04 25.75
CA LEU A 385 -14.36 -11.68 24.47
C LEU A 385 -13.08 -11.11 23.83
N LEU A 386 -12.85 -9.80 23.92
CA LEU A 386 -11.61 -9.15 23.49
C LEU A 386 -10.39 -9.72 24.24
N ASN A 387 -10.47 -9.83 25.56
CA ASN A 387 -9.43 -10.45 26.38
C ASN A 387 -9.14 -11.91 25.94
N GLU A 388 -10.19 -12.67 25.62
CA GLU A 388 -10.07 -14.06 25.18
C GLU A 388 -9.39 -14.17 23.81
N VAL A 389 -9.85 -13.43 22.81
CA VAL A 389 -9.28 -13.49 21.46
C VAL A 389 -7.82 -13.00 21.44
N CYS A 390 -7.50 -11.94 22.18
CA CYS A 390 -6.11 -11.46 22.32
C CYS A 390 -5.23 -12.52 22.98
N ALA A 391 -5.70 -13.18 24.04
CA ALA A 391 -4.95 -14.25 24.69
C ALA A 391 -4.77 -15.48 23.79
N LEU A 392 -5.72 -15.79 22.90
CA LEU A 392 -5.59 -16.89 21.94
C LEU A 392 -4.55 -16.57 20.85
N LEU A 393 -4.59 -15.36 20.28
CA LEU A 393 -3.60 -14.92 19.27
C LEU A 393 -2.18 -14.86 19.87
N ASP A 394 -2.01 -14.25 21.04
CA ASP A 394 -0.72 -14.14 21.72
C ASP A 394 -0.12 -15.52 22.04
N LYS A 395 -0.96 -16.48 22.45
CA LYS A 395 -0.53 -17.85 22.78
C LYS A 395 0.12 -18.53 21.56
N GLU A 396 -0.43 -18.31 20.38
CA GLU A 396 0.08 -18.85 19.11
C GLU A 396 1.21 -17.99 18.50
N LYS A 397 1.71 -16.98 19.24
CA LYS A 397 2.77 -16.05 18.80
C LYS A 397 2.41 -15.31 17.51
N ILE A 398 1.14 -14.93 17.40
CA ILE A 398 0.62 -14.07 16.36
C ILE A 398 0.64 -12.63 16.88
N GLN A 399 1.18 -11.71 16.09
CA GLN A 399 1.13 -10.28 16.42
C GLN A 399 -0.34 -9.82 16.33
N ILE A 400 -0.78 -8.97 17.27
CA ILE A 400 -2.14 -8.45 17.31
C ILE A 400 -2.09 -7.00 16.84
N HIS A 401 -2.90 -6.67 15.86
CA HIS A 401 -2.99 -5.34 15.25
C HIS A 401 -4.38 -4.78 15.52
N LEU A 402 -4.51 -3.76 16.37
CA LEU A 402 -5.81 -3.28 16.85
C LEU A 402 -6.14 -1.89 16.31
N HIS A 403 -7.33 -1.73 15.73
CA HIS A 403 -7.92 -0.42 15.45
C HIS A 403 -8.50 0.18 16.72
N VAL A 404 -8.03 1.37 17.07
CA VAL A 404 -8.45 2.10 18.27
C VAL A 404 -8.52 3.59 17.98
N ILE A 405 -9.73 4.15 18.00
CA ILE A 405 -9.95 5.59 17.86
C ILE A 405 -10.20 6.23 19.24
N GLY A 406 -11.20 5.75 19.97
CA GLY A 406 -11.61 6.34 21.24
C GLY A 406 -10.71 6.02 22.43
N ASP A 407 -10.73 6.90 23.44
CA ASP A 407 -9.95 6.75 24.67
C ASP A 407 -10.42 5.55 25.53
N ALA A 408 -11.71 5.23 25.55
CA ALA A 408 -12.20 4.02 26.21
C ALA A 408 -11.81 2.75 25.44
N ALA A 409 -11.81 2.80 24.10
CA ALA A 409 -11.30 1.72 23.26
C ALA A 409 -9.81 1.46 23.54
N ALA A 410 -9.01 2.52 23.73
CA ALA A 410 -7.59 2.41 24.09
C ALA A 410 -7.43 1.69 25.44
N ARG A 411 -8.22 2.08 26.44
CA ARG A 411 -8.18 1.47 27.78
C ARG A 411 -8.50 -0.03 27.76
N ILE A 412 -9.59 -0.44 27.11
CA ILE A 412 -9.96 -1.87 27.05
C ILE A 412 -8.99 -2.69 26.21
N THR A 413 -8.33 -2.07 25.22
CA THR A 413 -7.28 -2.70 24.42
C THR A 413 -6.05 -2.99 25.27
N LEU A 414 -5.59 -2.00 26.05
CA LEU A 414 -4.47 -2.16 26.97
C LEU A 414 -4.78 -3.23 28.03
N ASP A 415 -6.01 -3.27 28.54
CA ASP A 415 -6.48 -4.32 29.47
C ASP A 415 -6.40 -5.72 28.81
N ALA A 416 -6.79 -5.85 27.55
CA ALA A 416 -6.76 -7.12 26.81
C ALA A 416 -5.33 -7.62 26.53
N ILE A 417 -4.42 -6.72 26.15
CA ILE A 417 -3.00 -7.08 25.95
C ILE A 417 -2.34 -7.42 27.30
N GLU A 418 -2.63 -6.67 28.35
CA GLU A 418 -2.17 -6.99 29.71
C GLU A 418 -2.68 -8.36 30.16
N HIS A 419 -3.96 -8.68 29.90
CA HIS A 419 -4.54 -9.99 30.18
C HIS A 419 -3.81 -11.11 29.43
N ALA A 420 -3.58 -10.96 28.12
CA ALA A 420 -2.88 -11.92 27.30
C ALA A 420 -1.44 -12.17 27.82
N ARG A 421 -0.69 -11.10 28.11
CA ARG A 421 0.66 -11.16 28.68
C ARG A 421 0.69 -11.86 30.03
N ASN A 422 -0.24 -11.55 30.93
CA ASN A 422 -0.32 -12.17 32.25
C ASN A 422 -0.63 -13.67 32.16
N LYS A 423 -1.41 -14.07 31.16
CA LYS A 423 -1.81 -15.47 30.94
C LYS A 423 -0.73 -16.31 30.24
N ASN A 424 -0.03 -15.73 29.27
CA ASN A 424 0.88 -16.47 28.37
C ASN A 424 2.37 -16.14 28.56
N GLY A 425 2.70 -15.09 29.33
CA GLY A 425 4.05 -14.59 29.52
C GLY A 425 4.51 -13.60 28.45
N LYS A 426 5.52 -12.78 28.78
CA LYS A 426 6.12 -11.80 27.85
C LYS A 426 6.90 -12.51 26.75
N TRP A 427 6.76 -12.02 25.52
CA TRP A 427 7.59 -12.34 24.36
C TRP A 427 7.77 -11.07 23.51
N ASP A 428 8.63 -11.13 22.49
CA ASP A 428 8.80 -10.02 21.53
C ASP A 428 7.60 -9.97 20.57
N SER A 429 6.48 -9.46 21.10
CA SER A 429 5.17 -9.57 20.45
C SER A 429 4.85 -8.45 19.48
N ARG A 430 5.43 -7.27 19.74
CA ARG A 430 5.26 -6.01 18.99
C ARG A 430 3.81 -5.75 18.63
N HIS A 431 2.90 -6.08 19.54
CA HIS A 431 1.47 -5.81 19.34
C HIS A 431 1.28 -4.33 19.04
N SER A 432 0.41 -4.05 18.08
CA SER A 432 0.27 -2.72 17.50
C SER A 432 -1.12 -2.16 17.71
N ILE A 433 -1.20 -0.86 17.95
CA ILE A 433 -2.44 -0.10 18.06
C ILE A 433 -2.41 1.01 17.00
N THR A 434 -3.39 1.02 16.08
CA THR A 434 -3.52 2.04 15.04
C THR A 434 -4.34 3.23 15.50
N HIS A 435 -4.09 4.36 14.87
CA HIS A 435 -4.76 5.64 15.05
C HIS A 435 -4.45 6.32 16.38
N MET A 436 -4.92 5.76 17.50
CA MET A 436 -4.76 6.36 18.83
C MET A 436 -5.22 7.82 18.81
N HIS A 437 -6.40 8.03 18.21
CA HIS A 437 -6.97 9.35 17.95
C HIS A 437 -7.20 10.10 19.27
N LEU A 438 -7.78 9.42 20.25
CA LEU A 438 -7.87 9.88 21.63
C LEU A 438 -7.19 8.87 22.56
N VAL A 439 -6.37 9.37 23.47
CA VAL A 439 -5.75 8.56 24.53
C VAL A 439 -5.81 9.34 25.84
N ASP A 440 -6.34 8.71 26.87
CA ASP A 440 -6.33 9.27 28.22
C ASP A 440 -4.88 9.34 28.75
N GLN A 441 -4.52 10.46 29.38
CA GLN A 441 -3.17 10.69 29.93
C GLN A 441 -2.74 9.57 30.89
N ALA A 442 -3.68 8.97 31.65
CA ALA A 442 -3.40 7.88 32.57
C ALA A 442 -2.99 6.59 31.85
N ASP A 443 -3.38 6.41 30.59
CA ASP A 443 -3.11 5.22 29.80
C ASP A 443 -1.80 5.31 29.00
N ILE A 444 -1.25 6.51 28.75
CA ILE A 444 0.01 6.71 28.00
C ILE A 444 1.19 5.85 28.51
N PRO A 445 1.51 5.81 29.83
CA PRO A 445 2.63 4.97 30.31
C PRO A 445 2.41 3.46 30.09
N ARG A 446 1.16 3.02 29.94
CA ARG A 446 0.83 1.60 29.76
C ARG A 446 1.29 1.09 28.40
N PHE A 447 1.27 1.92 27.35
CA PHE A 447 1.79 1.55 26.03
C PHE A 447 3.24 1.05 26.12
N LYS A 448 4.12 1.81 26.80
CA LYS A 448 5.50 1.40 27.01
C LYS A 448 5.61 0.15 27.88
N ASN A 449 4.89 0.11 28.99
CA ASN A 449 4.92 -1.03 29.92
C ASN A 449 4.47 -2.36 29.27
N LEU A 450 3.59 -2.26 28.28
CA LEU A 450 3.07 -3.39 27.49
C LEU A 450 3.81 -3.59 26.16
N ASP A 451 4.93 -2.91 25.95
CA ASP A 451 5.75 -2.97 24.73
C ASP A 451 4.92 -2.82 23.43
N ILE A 452 3.89 -1.96 23.47
CA ILE A 452 3.03 -1.67 22.33
C ILE A 452 3.80 -0.83 21.32
N VAL A 453 3.58 -1.12 20.03
CA VAL A 453 3.96 -0.25 18.92
C VAL A 453 2.76 0.60 18.53
N GLY A 454 2.89 1.93 18.59
CA GLY A 454 1.85 2.83 18.11
C GLY A 454 1.95 3.03 16.60
N LEU A 455 0.83 2.97 15.89
CA LEU A 455 0.74 3.19 14.45
C LEU A 455 -0.13 4.42 14.12
N PRO A 456 0.40 5.65 14.31
CA PRO A 456 -0.36 6.87 14.08
C PRO A 456 -0.38 7.26 12.59
N GLN A 457 -1.31 8.15 12.22
CA GLN A 457 -1.38 8.77 10.89
C GLN A 457 -1.10 10.28 10.99
N PRO A 458 0.16 10.74 10.94
CA PRO A 458 0.48 12.16 11.07
C PRO A 458 -0.17 13.06 10.02
N PHE A 459 -0.66 12.49 8.92
CA PHE A 459 -1.50 13.16 7.92
C PHE A 459 -2.73 13.86 8.52
N TRP A 460 -3.25 13.35 9.64
CA TRP A 460 -4.48 13.83 10.29
C TRP A 460 -4.22 14.87 11.39
N PHE A 461 -2.95 15.18 11.67
CA PHE A 461 -2.54 15.98 12.83
C PHE A 461 -2.71 17.48 12.59
N LYS A 462 -3.89 17.91 12.19
CA LYS A 462 -4.18 19.27 11.74
C LYS A 462 -5.61 19.66 12.07
N VAL A 463 -5.86 20.96 11.96
CA VAL A 463 -7.22 21.49 11.90
C VAL A 463 -7.58 21.68 10.44
N ASP A 464 -8.68 21.05 10.03
CA ASP A 464 -9.28 21.13 8.69
C ASP A 464 -10.81 20.95 8.81
N ASP A 465 -11.49 20.77 7.68
CA ASP A 465 -12.94 20.60 7.63
C ASP A 465 -13.40 19.40 8.49
N TYR A 466 -12.61 18.32 8.57
CA TYR A 466 -12.92 17.21 9.48
C TYR A 466 -12.93 17.67 10.94
N TYR A 467 -11.94 18.46 11.36
CA TYR A 467 -11.92 19.01 12.71
C TYR A 467 -13.17 19.87 12.98
N ASP A 468 -13.48 20.82 12.09
CA ASP A 468 -14.52 21.82 12.35
C ASP A 468 -15.94 21.25 12.21
N GLU A 469 -16.17 20.39 11.22
CA GLU A 469 -17.49 19.84 10.90
C GLU A 469 -17.82 18.57 11.69
N LEU A 470 -16.81 17.82 12.15
CA LEU A 470 -16.98 16.53 12.81
C LEU A 470 -16.36 16.50 14.21
N ALA A 471 -15.04 16.61 14.35
CA ALA A 471 -14.39 16.39 15.64
C ALA A 471 -14.87 17.36 16.73
N LEU A 472 -14.92 18.66 16.43
CA LEU A 472 -15.36 19.70 17.36
C LEU A 472 -16.82 19.52 17.82
N PRO A 473 -17.82 19.42 16.93
CA PRO A 473 -19.20 19.19 17.36
C PRO A 473 -19.40 17.85 18.06
N TYR A 474 -18.61 16.82 17.74
CA TYR A 474 -18.80 15.49 18.29
C TYR A 474 -18.13 15.31 19.66
N LEU A 475 -16.94 15.85 19.85
CA LEU A 475 -16.14 15.67 21.05
C LEU A 475 -16.24 16.85 22.03
N GLY A 476 -16.62 18.02 21.53
CA GLY A 476 -16.48 19.29 22.24
C GLY A 476 -15.03 19.78 22.27
N GLN A 477 -14.87 21.07 22.52
CA GLN A 477 -13.61 21.80 22.35
C GLN A 477 -12.40 21.12 23.02
N GLU A 478 -12.50 20.79 24.31
CA GLU A 478 -11.36 20.27 25.07
C GLU A 478 -10.79 18.96 24.50
N ARG A 479 -11.66 18.03 24.10
CA ARG A 479 -11.25 16.73 23.55
C ARG A 479 -10.83 16.85 22.08
N ALA A 480 -11.52 17.68 21.30
CA ALA A 480 -11.12 17.97 19.93
C ALA A 480 -9.72 18.63 19.88
N ASP A 481 -9.38 19.50 20.82
CA ASP A 481 -8.05 20.11 20.89
C ASP A 481 -6.94 19.15 21.33
N ARG A 482 -7.30 17.95 21.82
CA ARG A 482 -6.36 16.95 22.37
C ARG A 482 -6.33 15.64 21.58
N GLN A 483 -6.41 15.77 20.26
CA GLN A 483 -6.35 14.65 19.34
C GLN A 483 -4.89 14.32 18.97
N TYR A 484 -4.61 13.02 18.84
CA TYR A 484 -3.36 12.43 18.37
C TYR A 484 -2.10 12.78 19.19
N PRO A 485 -1.95 12.23 20.42
CA PRO A 485 -0.85 12.52 21.35
C PRO A 485 0.46 11.79 21.01
N MET A 486 0.96 11.93 19.78
CA MET A 486 2.15 11.20 19.31
C MET A 486 3.42 11.57 20.08
N GLN A 487 3.67 12.86 20.34
CA GLN A 487 4.89 13.28 21.03
C GLN A 487 4.87 12.85 22.50
N SER A 488 3.73 12.94 23.18
CA SER A 488 3.60 12.42 24.55
C SER A 488 3.87 10.91 24.65
N LEU A 489 3.48 10.13 23.63
CA LEU A 489 3.79 8.70 23.54
C LEU A 489 5.29 8.45 23.28
N ILE A 490 5.92 9.23 22.38
CA ILE A 490 7.36 9.17 22.12
C ILE A 490 8.16 9.49 23.39
N ASP A 491 7.81 10.57 24.10
CA ASP A 491 8.45 10.99 25.35
C ASP A 491 8.32 9.93 26.45
N SER A 492 7.26 9.12 26.41
CA SER A 492 7.06 7.96 27.28
C SER A 492 7.82 6.71 26.84
N GLY A 493 8.58 6.78 25.76
CA GLY A 493 9.43 5.71 25.23
C GLY A 493 8.71 4.69 24.36
N VAL A 494 7.50 5.01 23.88
CA VAL A 494 6.72 4.16 22.96
C VAL A 494 7.34 4.22 21.57
N VAL A 495 7.43 3.07 20.89
CA VAL A 495 7.87 3.01 19.49
C VAL A 495 6.69 3.40 18.61
N MET A 496 6.85 4.48 17.82
CA MET A 496 5.83 4.96 16.90
C MET A 496 6.23 4.67 15.46
N ALA A 497 5.43 3.90 14.74
CA ALA A 497 5.62 3.58 13.32
C ALA A 497 4.46 4.16 12.50
N SER A 498 4.73 5.27 11.83
CA SER A 498 3.67 6.05 11.17
C SER A 498 3.14 5.37 9.91
N SER A 499 1.92 5.72 9.53
CA SER A 499 1.26 5.15 8.37
C SER A 499 0.33 6.14 7.67
N SER A 500 -0.18 5.75 6.50
CA SER A 500 -1.14 6.54 5.74
C SER A 500 -2.60 6.17 5.98
N ASP A 501 -2.87 4.90 6.29
CA ASP A 501 -4.22 4.33 6.23
C ASP A 501 -4.85 4.45 4.83
N PHE A 502 -4.05 4.33 3.76
CA PHE A 502 -4.57 4.30 2.39
C PHE A 502 -5.68 3.24 2.25
N PRO A 503 -6.83 3.54 1.62
CA PRO A 503 -7.12 4.74 0.84
C PRO A 503 -7.80 5.90 1.59
N VAL A 504 -7.93 5.83 2.92
CA VAL A 504 -8.51 6.93 3.71
C VAL A 504 -7.72 8.22 3.48
N THR A 505 -6.39 8.12 3.42
CA THR A 505 -5.51 9.23 3.07
C THR A 505 -5.05 9.16 1.61
N ILE A 506 -5.45 10.14 0.81
CA ILE A 506 -4.92 10.36 -0.55
C ILE A 506 -4.67 11.86 -0.75
N PRO A 507 -3.48 12.28 -1.22
CA PRO A 507 -2.28 11.46 -1.47
C PRO A 507 -1.64 10.96 -0.16
N PHE A 508 -1.08 9.73 -0.18
CA PHE A 508 -0.42 9.08 0.96
C PHE A 508 1.11 9.32 1.00
N ASP A 509 1.57 10.49 0.59
CA ASP A 509 3.00 10.84 0.55
C ASP A 509 3.57 11.06 1.97
N PRO A 510 4.56 10.29 2.45
CA PRO A 510 5.14 10.48 3.79
C PRO A 510 5.69 11.88 4.05
N LEU A 511 6.14 12.64 3.03
CA LEU A 511 6.64 14.00 3.23
C LEU A 511 5.54 14.98 3.64
N ILE A 512 4.31 14.76 3.19
CA ILE A 512 3.10 15.48 3.64
C ILE A 512 2.88 15.21 5.14
N ALA A 513 2.96 13.95 5.55
CA ALA A 513 2.78 13.55 6.94
C ALA A 513 3.89 14.08 7.85
N ILE A 514 5.15 14.06 7.40
CA ILE A 514 6.29 14.62 8.14
C ILE A 514 6.06 16.12 8.37
N GLN A 515 5.75 16.89 7.32
CA GLN A 515 5.45 18.32 7.50
C GLN A 515 4.26 18.54 8.45
N THR A 516 3.18 17.76 8.28
CA THR A 516 1.97 17.90 9.11
C THR A 516 2.25 17.56 10.56
N GLY A 517 3.00 16.50 10.85
CA GLY A 517 3.39 16.12 12.22
C GLY A 517 4.29 17.17 12.90
N MET A 518 5.21 17.79 12.15
CA MET A 518 6.08 18.84 12.69
C MET A 518 5.35 20.17 12.93
N THR A 519 4.43 20.53 12.02
CA THR A 519 3.75 21.83 12.07
C THR A 519 2.48 21.78 12.91
N ARG A 520 1.86 20.59 12.98
CA ARG A 520 0.52 20.33 13.49
C ARG A 520 -0.55 21.18 12.78
N ASN A 521 -0.37 21.42 11.48
CA ASN A 521 -1.17 22.34 10.68
C ASN A 521 -1.43 21.77 9.27
N SER A 522 -2.47 22.27 8.61
CA SER A 522 -2.74 21.94 7.21
C SER A 522 -1.62 22.46 6.29
N ILE A 523 -1.39 21.76 5.19
CA ILE A 523 -0.44 22.17 4.14
C ILE A 523 -1.04 23.29 3.28
N GLN A 524 -2.36 23.42 3.24
CA GLN A 524 -3.05 24.48 2.51
C GLN A 524 -3.00 25.78 3.33
N GLU A 525 -2.41 26.83 2.75
CA GLU A 525 -2.05 28.11 3.40
C GLU A 525 -3.25 29.03 3.66
N THR A 526 -4.40 28.52 4.09
CA THR A 526 -5.61 29.35 4.27
C THR A 526 -5.83 29.79 5.70
N GLU A 527 -5.51 28.97 6.71
CA GLU A 527 -5.58 29.36 8.13
C GLU A 527 -4.51 28.68 9.00
N ASN A 528 -3.78 29.45 9.82
CA ASN A 528 -2.73 28.96 10.73
C ASN A 528 -3.32 28.40 12.04
N ARG A 529 -4.23 27.43 11.96
CA ARG A 529 -4.78 26.75 13.15
C ARG A 529 -3.97 25.51 13.48
N VAL A 530 -3.18 25.62 14.53
CA VAL A 530 -2.29 24.55 15.00
C VAL A 530 -3.06 23.64 15.96
N LEU A 531 -3.18 22.36 15.64
CA LEU A 531 -3.81 21.37 16.51
C LEU A 531 -2.83 20.95 17.61
N TRP A 532 -3.11 21.25 18.87
CA TRP A 532 -2.26 20.83 20.01
C TRP A 532 -0.74 21.07 19.80
N PRO A 533 -0.27 22.33 19.85
CA PRO A 533 1.11 22.69 19.50
C PRO A 533 2.21 21.93 20.27
N GLU A 534 1.92 21.49 21.48
CA GLU A 534 2.82 20.70 22.33
C GLU A 534 3.07 19.28 21.78
N GLU A 535 2.19 18.76 20.91
CA GLU A 535 2.31 17.44 20.27
C GLU A 535 3.06 17.46 18.92
N ARG A 536 3.81 18.54 18.65
CA ARG A 536 4.69 18.60 17.47
C ARG A 536 5.86 17.63 17.64
N SER A 537 6.05 16.76 16.66
CA SER A 537 7.20 15.86 16.62
C SER A 537 8.40 16.48 15.91
N SER A 538 9.61 16.06 16.31
CA SER A 538 10.85 16.44 15.63
C SER A 538 10.93 15.81 14.24
N LEU A 539 11.75 16.39 13.36
CA LEU A 539 12.01 15.81 12.04
C LEU A 539 12.63 14.41 12.17
N GLU A 540 13.56 14.24 13.10
CA GLU A 540 14.23 12.98 13.38
C GLU A 540 13.26 11.88 13.81
N ASP A 541 12.31 12.21 14.70
CA ASP A 541 11.31 11.25 15.18
C ASP A 541 10.34 10.84 14.07
N LEU A 542 9.94 11.78 13.21
CA LEU A 542 9.06 11.49 12.08
C LEU A 542 9.78 10.72 10.96
N ILE A 543 11.04 11.04 10.66
CA ILE A 543 11.84 10.23 9.74
C ILE A 543 11.97 8.81 10.29
N ARG A 544 12.31 8.67 11.58
CA ARG A 544 12.42 7.35 12.24
C ARG A 544 11.09 6.61 12.25
N SER A 545 9.96 7.29 12.46
CA SER A 545 8.63 6.67 12.49
C SER A 545 8.21 6.13 11.12
N PHE A 546 8.61 6.80 10.04
CA PHE A 546 8.39 6.34 8.66
C PHE A 546 9.50 5.44 8.12
N THR A 547 10.52 5.06 8.89
CA THR A 547 11.61 4.20 8.41
C THR A 547 11.88 3.06 9.38
N TYR A 548 12.84 3.23 10.29
CA TYR A 548 13.32 2.20 11.21
C TYR A 548 12.19 1.62 12.08
N ASN A 549 11.32 2.47 12.64
CA ASN A 549 10.25 1.99 13.51
C ASN A 549 9.20 1.18 12.73
N GLY A 550 8.94 1.52 11.47
CA GLY A 550 8.08 0.72 10.58
C GLY A 550 8.68 -0.64 10.27
N ALA A 551 10.00 -0.71 10.03
CA ALA A 551 10.71 -1.98 9.90
C ALA A 551 10.63 -2.80 11.21
N TYR A 552 10.85 -2.16 12.36
CA TYR A 552 10.72 -2.78 13.68
C TYR A 552 9.31 -3.34 13.94
N ALA A 553 8.26 -2.58 13.62
CA ALA A 553 6.87 -3.04 13.74
C ALA A 553 6.57 -4.32 12.92
N ASN A 554 7.36 -4.55 11.87
CA ASN A 554 7.20 -5.64 10.92
C ASN A 554 8.30 -6.73 11.04
N PHE A 555 9.11 -6.71 12.10
CA PHE A 555 10.22 -7.66 12.34
C PHE A 555 11.29 -7.66 11.24
N LEU A 556 11.63 -6.47 10.74
CA LEU A 556 12.55 -6.26 9.62
C LEU A 556 13.66 -5.25 9.91
N GLU A 557 13.78 -4.76 11.15
CA GLU A 557 14.76 -3.76 11.56
C GLU A 557 16.22 -4.21 11.40
N ASP A 558 16.48 -5.52 11.38
CA ASP A 558 17.81 -6.09 11.12
C ASP A 558 18.13 -6.15 9.62
N GLU A 559 17.14 -5.93 8.75
CA GLU A 559 17.29 -6.04 7.29
C GLU A 559 17.14 -4.70 6.57
N VAL A 560 16.26 -3.81 7.04
CA VAL A 560 15.89 -2.53 6.41
C VAL A 560 15.53 -1.47 7.47
N GLY A 561 15.14 -0.28 7.03
CA GLY A 561 14.68 0.81 7.90
C GLY A 561 15.79 1.75 8.38
N SER A 562 17.06 1.39 8.17
CA SER A 562 18.23 2.23 8.34
C SER A 562 19.29 1.89 7.29
N LEU A 563 20.25 2.79 7.07
CA LEU A 563 21.35 2.61 6.12
C LEU A 563 22.61 2.22 6.90
N GLU A 564 22.77 0.91 7.10
CA GLU A 564 23.89 0.31 7.83
C GLU A 564 24.54 -0.78 6.97
N VAL A 565 25.83 -1.05 7.22
CA VAL A 565 26.53 -2.16 6.56
C VAL A 565 25.78 -3.47 6.80
N ASP A 566 25.77 -4.34 5.79
CA ASP A 566 25.09 -5.63 5.73
C ASP A 566 23.54 -5.57 5.65
N LYS A 567 22.92 -4.40 5.84
CA LYS A 567 21.49 -4.22 5.56
C LYS A 567 21.22 -4.12 4.07
N LYS A 568 19.96 -4.37 3.69
CA LYS A 568 19.50 -4.24 2.31
C LYS A 568 19.48 -2.78 1.90
N ALA A 569 19.85 -2.52 0.65
CA ALA A 569 19.85 -1.18 0.06
C ALA A 569 18.42 -0.74 -0.31
N ASP A 570 17.64 -0.50 0.73
CA ASP A 570 16.30 0.07 0.70
C ASP A 570 16.39 1.55 1.04
N LEU A 571 16.36 2.40 0.02
CA LEU A 571 16.64 3.82 0.18
C LEU A 571 15.87 4.67 -0.81
N ILE A 572 15.80 5.96 -0.49
CA ILE A 572 15.28 6.99 -1.37
C ILE A 572 16.29 8.12 -1.53
N VAL A 573 16.22 8.80 -2.66
CA VAL A 573 16.94 10.07 -2.89
C VAL A 573 15.92 11.19 -3.00
N LEU A 574 16.09 12.24 -2.23
CA LEU A 574 15.25 13.45 -2.26
C LEU A 574 15.97 14.59 -2.99
N ASP A 575 15.23 15.46 -3.65
CA ASP A 575 15.81 16.61 -4.36
C ASP A 575 16.41 17.67 -3.44
N GLN A 576 16.00 17.70 -2.17
CA GLN A 576 16.48 18.63 -1.14
C GLN A 576 16.75 17.92 0.18
N ASN A 577 17.67 18.47 0.97
CA ASN A 577 17.92 18.03 2.34
C ASN A 577 16.87 18.60 3.29
N LEU A 578 16.08 17.73 3.92
CA LEU A 578 14.99 18.11 4.82
C LEU A 578 15.47 18.92 6.04
N PHE A 579 16.74 18.76 6.44
CA PHE A 579 17.34 19.50 7.56
C PHE A 579 17.79 20.91 7.21
N ASP A 580 17.91 21.23 5.92
CA ASP A 580 18.43 22.52 5.42
C ASP A 580 17.32 23.46 4.90
N ILE A 581 16.07 23.00 4.90
CA ILE A 581 14.93 23.74 4.37
C ILE A 581 13.92 24.13 5.47
N PRO A 582 13.12 25.19 5.24
CA PRO A 582 11.99 25.50 6.12
C PRO A 582 10.98 24.35 6.18
N VAL A 583 10.42 24.10 7.37
CA VAL A 583 9.46 23.02 7.62
C VAL A 583 8.24 23.07 6.70
N ASP A 584 7.78 24.26 6.32
CA ASP A 584 6.61 24.48 5.43
C ASP A 584 6.89 24.15 3.95
N LYS A 585 8.12 23.72 3.62
CA LYS A 585 8.53 23.29 2.28
C LYS A 585 8.73 21.77 2.17
N ILE A 586 8.74 21.03 3.28
CA ILE A 586 9.02 19.58 3.29
C ILE A 586 8.04 18.80 2.40
N ALA A 587 6.75 19.11 2.46
CA ALA A 587 5.72 18.45 1.64
C ALA A 587 5.85 18.70 0.12
N LYS A 588 6.70 19.66 -0.29
CA LYS A 588 6.95 19.99 -1.70
C LYS A 588 8.25 19.34 -2.22
N VAL A 589 9.05 18.74 -1.35
CA VAL A 589 10.26 17.98 -1.71
C VAL A 589 9.85 16.77 -2.53
N LYS A 590 10.66 16.42 -3.53
CA LYS A 590 10.37 15.31 -4.43
C LYS A 590 11.27 14.13 -4.12
N VAL A 591 10.68 12.95 -4.08
CA VAL A 591 11.41 11.70 -4.25
C VAL A 591 11.91 11.62 -5.69
N LEU A 592 13.22 11.51 -5.87
CA LEU A 592 13.88 11.38 -7.17
C LEU A 592 14.18 9.93 -7.53
N LEU A 593 14.36 9.08 -6.52
CA LEU A 593 14.74 7.69 -6.69
C LEU A 593 14.22 6.88 -5.50
N THR A 594 13.76 5.67 -5.78
CA THR A 594 13.44 4.67 -4.74
C THR A 594 14.10 3.36 -5.14
N MET A 595 14.84 2.76 -4.21
CA MET A 595 15.48 1.47 -4.36
C MET A 595 14.95 0.45 -3.35
N VAL A 596 14.85 -0.80 -3.79
CA VAL A 596 14.56 -1.97 -2.95
C VAL A 596 15.60 -3.05 -3.23
N GLU A 597 16.35 -3.46 -2.21
CA GLU A 597 17.47 -4.40 -2.36
C GLU A 597 18.43 -3.98 -3.49
N GLY A 598 18.72 -2.67 -3.58
CA GLY A 598 19.58 -2.09 -4.61
C GLY A 598 18.99 -2.01 -6.02
N ASN A 599 17.76 -2.51 -6.23
CA ASN A 599 17.06 -2.39 -7.52
C ASN A 599 16.30 -1.08 -7.56
N ILE A 600 16.41 -0.34 -8.66
CA ILE A 600 15.65 0.91 -8.84
C ILE A 600 14.20 0.55 -9.19
N VAL A 601 13.28 0.87 -8.29
CA VAL A 601 11.84 0.61 -8.44
C VAL A 601 11.06 1.87 -8.84
N TYR A 602 11.64 3.05 -8.60
CA TYR A 602 11.16 4.32 -9.11
C TYR A 602 12.34 5.24 -9.44
N GLN A 603 12.24 5.96 -10.55
CA GLN A 603 13.20 6.97 -10.97
C GLN A 603 12.42 8.18 -11.53
N GLY A 604 12.53 9.32 -10.85
CA GLY A 604 11.97 10.59 -11.28
C GLY A 604 12.68 11.12 -12.53
N SER A 605 11.98 11.96 -13.31
CA SER A 605 12.53 12.55 -14.53
C SER A 605 13.74 13.45 -14.31
N GLU A 606 13.85 14.02 -13.11
CA GLU A 606 14.92 14.94 -12.69
C GLU A 606 16.17 14.20 -12.17
N PHE A 607 16.10 12.88 -12.00
CA PHE A 607 17.25 12.09 -11.56
C PHE A 607 18.15 11.69 -12.76
N PRO A 608 19.49 11.77 -12.64
CA PRO A 608 20.39 11.43 -13.72
C PRO A 608 20.11 10.04 -14.29
N ARG A 609 20.13 9.93 -15.63
CA ARG A 609 20.00 8.65 -16.34
C ARG A 609 21.36 8.09 -16.78
N GLU A 610 22.44 8.81 -16.53
CA GLU A 610 23.79 8.46 -16.96
C GLU A 610 24.67 8.26 -15.72
N PHE A 611 25.33 7.11 -15.67
CA PHE A 611 26.30 6.71 -14.64
C PHE A 611 27.70 7.03 -15.17
N GLN A 612 28.60 7.42 -14.27
CA GLN A 612 30.03 7.57 -14.60
C GLN A 612 30.75 6.24 -14.60
#